data_AF-E0CS91-F1
#
_entry.id   AF-E0CS91-F1
#
_cell.length_a   1.000
_cell.length_b   1.000
_cell.length_c   1.000
_cell.angle_alpha   90.00
_cell.angle_beta   90.00
_cell.angle_gamma   90.00
#
_symmetry.space_group_name_H-M   'P 1'
#
loop_
_entity.id
_entity.type
_entity.pdbx_description
1 polymer ?
#
loop_
_entity_poly.entity_id
_entity_poly.type
_entity_poly.pdbx_seq_one_letter_code
_entity_poly.pdbx_strand_id
1 'polypeptide(L)'
;MARRVYTTELGCIACNELSELGAGKEAWLVENPSLICALDTDSLALANRSFVLVLGWSENGDPYNSPVKIRPTLSQIETERITAVEWLVFDEIRVLAVGTSSGYLMIYSLGADLIHKQMINPGRILKFRVRGTKRDLTQGSSSEEVCVVMPGVIARFDGADLQSMLQRWFQDTHSQFWDEKPKRRDQEDSEKSYGRLPYQLWNVSKYGPCADAAITGTMPPPLMELQSSQRYYCAVTIGDDAVISAFRLSEDRNRSLVGAILSKVVPATFSTIASFSKMIWRSEQKSPKRSEPKPQPFARASPLTCLKDHPRKGEKLTLSPSGTLAAITDSLGRILLLDTQALVVVRLWKGYRDASCLFTEMLVSKDTAASSSSYYEPVKSDYCLCLAIHAPRKGIVEVWQMRTGPRLLTVQCSKGSKILQPTYRFGSSMGSPYVPLEVFLLNGDSGQLSVLNRSLN
;
A
#
# COMPACT_ATOMS: atom_id res chain seq x y z
N MET A 1 6.32 -32.46 -26.98
CA MET A 1 6.93 -31.20 -26.51
C MET A 1 6.47 -30.97 -25.08
N ALA A 2 7.36 -30.96 -24.11
CA ALA A 2 6.99 -30.67 -22.72
C ALA A 2 6.42 -29.24 -22.63
N ARG A 3 5.30 -29.08 -21.92
CA ARG A 3 4.67 -27.77 -21.69
C ARG A 3 5.63 -26.94 -20.84
N ARG A 4 6.17 -25.84 -21.39
CA ARG A 4 7.00 -24.91 -20.60
C ARG A 4 6.18 -24.40 -19.42
N VAL A 5 6.74 -24.57 -18.23
CA VAL A 5 6.15 -24.12 -16.97
C VAL A 5 6.73 -22.76 -16.64
N TYR A 6 5.89 -21.73 -16.62
CA TYR A 6 6.30 -20.34 -16.40
C TYR A 6 6.11 -19.86 -14.95
N THR A 7 5.62 -20.74 -14.08
CA THR A 7 5.31 -20.46 -12.68
C THR A 7 5.78 -21.60 -11.80
N THR A 8 6.36 -21.30 -10.64
CA THR A 8 6.72 -22.29 -9.63
C THR A 8 5.65 -22.28 -8.54
N GLU A 9 5.07 -23.43 -8.25
CA GLU A 9 4.11 -23.58 -7.15
C GLU A 9 4.84 -23.45 -5.80
N LEU A 10 4.28 -22.67 -4.89
CA LEU A 10 4.83 -22.43 -3.55
C LEU A 10 4.01 -23.08 -2.45
N GLY A 11 2.73 -23.32 -2.68
CA GLY A 11 1.85 -23.93 -1.69
C GLY A 11 0.39 -23.58 -1.90
N CYS A 12 -0.41 -23.81 -0.85
CA CYS A 12 -1.84 -23.58 -0.86
C CYS A 12 -2.26 -22.87 0.44
N ILE A 13 -3.13 -21.86 0.32
CA ILE A 13 -3.64 -21.11 1.48
C ILE A 13 -4.96 -21.69 2.02
N ALA A 14 -5.41 -22.84 1.53
CA ALA A 14 -6.70 -23.40 1.87
C ALA A 14 -6.82 -23.70 3.38
N CYS A 15 -7.74 -23.02 4.04
CA CYS A 15 -8.09 -23.26 5.44
C CYS A 15 -9.56 -22.92 5.69
N ASN A 16 -10.11 -23.43 6.80
CA ASN A 16 -11.54 -23.26 7.13
C ASN A 16 -11.88 -21.80 7.43
N GLU A 17 -10.93 -21.04 7.94
CA GLU A 17 -11.06 -19.62 8.32
C GLU A 17 -11.33 -18.71 7.11
N LEU A 18 -10.95 -19.13 5.90
CA LEU A 18 -11.25 -18.40 4.66
C LEU A 18 -12.77 -18.26 4.42
N SER A 19 -13.60 -19.13 4.99
CA SER A 19 -15.06 -19.01 4.90
C SER A 19 -15.59 -17.69 5.50
N GLU A 20 -14.94 -17.15 6.53
CA GLU A 20 -15.27 -15.83 7.12
C GLU A 20 -15.01 -14.67 6.13
N LEU A 21 -14.15 -14.89 5.12
CA LEU A 21 -13.84 -13.95 4.05
C LEU A 21 -14.66 -14.20 2.77
N GLY A 22 -15.54 -15.21 2.78
CA GLY A 22 -16.42 -15.55 1.68
C GLY A 22 -15.89 -16.64 0.74
N ALA A 23 -14.84 -17.36 1.12
CA ALA A 23 -14.38 -18.52 0.35
C ALA A 23 -15.45 -19.62 0.29
N GLY A 24 -15.44 -20.38 -0.81
CA GLY A 24 -16.45 -21.38 -1.14
C GLY A 24 -17.45 -20.93 -2.22
N LYS A 25 -17.39 -19.66 -2.66
CA LYS A 25 -18.04 -19.16 -3.88
C LYS A 25 -17.02 -19.06 -5.00
N GLU A 26 -17.42 -19.36 -6.24
CA GLU A 26 -16.56 -19.14 -7.40
C GLU A 26 -16.12 -17.68 -7.47
N ALA A 27 -14.85 -17.46 -7.78
CA ALA A 27 -14.22 -16.16 -7.95
C ALA A 27 -14.32 -15.22 -6.73
N TRP A 28 -14.54 -15.75 -5.52
CA TRP A 28 -14.72 -14.95 -4.28
C TRP A 28 -13.59 -13.95 -4.02
N LEU A 29 -12.36 -14.29 -4.39
CA LEU A 29 -11.17 -13.44 -4.20
C LEU A 29 -11.17 -12.20 -5.12
N VAL A 30 -11.76 -12.31 -6.32
CA VAL A 30 -11.70 -11.28 -7.36
C VAL A 30 -13.01 -10.54 -7.55
N GLU A 31 -14.15 -11.18 -7.27
CA GLU A 31 -15.49 -10.59 -7.41
C GLU A 31 -15.95 -9.83 -6.15
N ASN A 32 -15.29 -10.02 -5.00
CA ASN A 32 -15.60 -9.28 -3.79
C ASN A 32 -14.81 -7.96 -3.73
N PRO A 33 -15.43 -6.79 -4.01
CA PRO A 33 -14.73 -5.51 -4.01
C PRO A 33 -14.34 -5.03 -2.60
N SER A 34 -14.88 -5.66 -1.55
CA SER A 34 -14.54 -5.34 -0.16
C SER A 34 -13.39 -6.19 0.39
N LEU A 35 -12.93 -7.19 -0.38
CA LEU A 35 -11.82 -8.03 0.00
C LEU A 35 -10.51 -7.38 -0.43
N ILE A 36 -9.65 -7.12 0.55
CA ILE A 36 -8.35 -6.50 0.37
C ILE A 36 -7.30 -7.54 0.75
N CYS A 37 -6.14 -7.49 0.09
CA CYS A 37 -5.05 -8.41 0.36
C CYS A 37 -3.71 -7.69 0.35
N ALA A 38 -2.80 -8.12 1.21
CA ALA A 38 -1.41 -7.69 1.23
C ALA A 38 -0.51 -8.91 1.40
N LEU A 39 0.61 -8.92 0.68
CA LEU A 39 1.54 -10.03 0.64
C LEU A 39 2.85 -9.62 1.31
N ASP A 40 3.37 -10.48 2.17
CA ASP A 40 4.76 -10.53 2.61
C ASP A 40 5.42 -11.79 1.99
N THR A 41 6.74 -11.97 2.13
CA THR A 41 7.50 -13.07 1.49
C THR A 41 6.87 -14.45 1.70
N ASP A 42 6.38 -14.72 2.91
CA ASP A 42 5.85 -16.02 3.32
C ASP A 42 4.45 -15.94 3.96
N SER A 43 3.86 -14.74 3.98
CA SER A 43 2.62 -14.45 4.71
C SER A 43 1.64 -13.59 3.88
N LEU A 44 0.35 -13.87 4.00
CA LEU A 44 -0.73 -13.22 3.26
C LEU A 44 -1.76 -12.73 4.27
N ALA A 45 -2.02 -11.43 4.24
CA ALA A 45 -3.13 -10.83 4.96
C ALA A 45 -4.32 -10.67 4.01
N LEU A 46 -5.48 -11.16 4.42
CA LEU A 46 -6.76 -11.01 3.72
C LEU A 46 -7.75 -10.32 4.65
N ALA A 47 -8.35 -9.23 4.20
CA ALA A 47 -9.26 -8.43 5.00
C ALA A 47 -10.60 -8.22 4.29
N ASN A 48 -11.70 -8.43 5.02
CA ASN A 48 -13.03 -7.96 4.62
C ASN A 48 -13.37 -6.66 5.37
N ARG A 49 -14.65 -6.31 5.52
CA ARG A 49 -15.09 -5.06 6.19
C ARG A 49 -14.75 -4.97 7.68
N SER A 50 -14.56 -6.08 8.40
CA SER A 50 -14.41 -6.07 9.86
C SER A 50 -13.45 -7.13 10.41
N PHE A 51 -12.87 -7.94 9.54
CA PHE A 51 -12.05 -9.08 9.90
C PHE A 51 -10.81 -9.13 9.01
N VAL A 52 -9.67 -9.42 9.61
CA VAL A 52 -8.42 -9.70 8.91
C VAL A 52 -7.92 -11.08 9.31
N LEU A 53 -7.57 -11.89 8.31
CA LEU A 53 -6.95 -13.19 8.45
C LEU A 53 -5.53 -13.11 7.91
N VAL A 54 -4.57 -13.55 8.72
CA VAL A 54 -3.17 -13.71 8.29
C VAL A 54 -2.87 -15.19 8.15
N LEU A 55 -2.32 -15.57 7.00
CA LEU A 55 -1.98 -16.95 6.63
C LEU A 55 -0.50 -17.00 6.27
N GLY A 56 0.21 -18.03 6.69
CA GLY A 56 1.57 -18.33 6.19
C GLY A 56 1.61 -19.65 5.42
N TRP A 57 2.61 -19.82 4.56
CA TRP A 57 2.80 -21.04 3.74
C TRP A 57 4.25 -21.55 3.74
N SER A 58 5.11 -21.09 4.65
CA SER A 58 6.48 -21.60 4.76
C SER A 58 6.52 -23.10 5.07
N GLU A 59 7.40 -23.84 4.36
CA GLU A 59 7.59 -25.30 4.46
C GLU A 59 8.30 -25.76 5.74
N ASN A 60 8.87 -24.83 6.50
CA ASN A 60 9.42 -25.18 7.82
C ASN A 60 8.23 -25.39 8.73
N GLY A 61 7.96 -26.64 9.11
CA GLY A 61 6.86 -27.11 9.96
C GLY A 61 6.79 -26.47 11.34
N ASP A 62 6.67 -25.15 11.37
CA ASP A 62 6.60 -24.31 12.53
C ASP A 62 5.16 -24.40 13.05
N PRO A 63 4.93 -24.93 14.26
CA PRO A 63 3.60 -24.97 14.86
C PRO A 63 2.98 -23.57 15.05
N TYR A 64 3.73 -22.48 14.84
CA TYR A 64 3.24 -21.10 14.82
C TYR A 64 2.69 -20.63 13.47
N ASN A 65 2.63 -21.48 12.43
CA ASN A 65 2.01 -21.14 11.15
C ASN A 65 0.46 -21.16 11.19
N SER A 66 -0.11 -21.10 12.39
CA SER A 66 -1.56 -21.06 12.60
C SER A 66 -2.15 -19.76 12.07
N PRO A 67 -3.33 -19.80 11.40
CA PRO A 67 -4.00 -18.59 10.96
C PRO A 67 -4.25 -17.60 12.09
N VAL A 68 -3.79 -16.36 11.94
CA VAL A 68 -4.02 -15.30 12.94
C VAL A 68 -5.27 -14.51 12.55
N LYS A 69 -6.17 -14.33 13.52
CA LYS A 69 -7.44 -13.63 13.37
C LYS A 69 -7.40 -12.28 14.08
N ILE A 70 -7.50 -11.19 13.33
CA ILE A 70 -7.57 -9.83 13.86
C ILE A 70 -8.98 -9.28 13.64
N ARG A 71 -9.60 -8.82 14.73
CA ARG A 71 -10.91 -8.13 14.70
C ARG A 71 -10.76 -6.72 15.27
N PRO A 72 -10.58 -5.71 14.42
CA PRO A 72 -10.43 -4.35 14.89
C PRO A 72 -11.67 -3.86 15.64
N THR A 73 -11.46 -3.03 16.67
CA THR A 73 -12.56 -2.34 17.36
C THR A 73 -13.02 -1.16 16.50
N LEU A 74 -14.09 -1.38 15.74
CA LEU A 74 -14.67 -0.42 14.80
C LEU A 74 -15.92 0.25 15.38
N SER A 75 -16.11 1.53 15.09
CA SER A 75 -17.32 2.27 15.49
C SER A 75 -18.56 1.76 14.76
N GLN A 76 -19.48 1.11 15.49
CA GLN A 76 -20.76 0.67 14.95
C GLN A 76 -21.67 1.84 14.56
N ILE A 77 -21.60 2.94 15.30
CA ILE A 77 -22.42 4.15 15.08
C ILE A 77 -22.07 4.77 13.73
N GLU A 78 -20.79 4.83 13.40
CA GLU A 78 -20.31 5.39 12.12
C GLU A 78 -20.32 4.36 10.99
N THR A 79 -20.79 3.13 11.23
CA THR A 79 -20.68 2.00 10.29
C THR A 79 -19.25 1.82 9.78
N GLU A 80 -18.28 2.00 10.68
CA GLU A 80 -16.86 1.97 10.35
C GLU A 80 -16.45 0.59 9.84
N ARG A 81 -15.62 0.56 8.81
CA ARG A 81 -15.13 -0.66 8.17
C ARG A 81 -13.68 -0.54 7.79
N ILE A 82 -13.02 -1.68 7.65
CA ILE A 82 -11.68 -1.80 7.07
C ILE A 82 -11.75 -1.43 5.59
N THR A 83 -10.77 -0.63 5.15
CA THR A 83 -10.67 -0.12 3.77
C THR A 83 -9.27 -0.26 3.18
N ALA A 84 -8.25 -0.51 4.00
CA ALA A 84 -6.89 -0.79 3.53
C ALA A 84 -6.18 -1.74 4.49
N VAL A 85 -5.29 -2.57 3.95
CA VAL A 85 -4.37 -3.42 4.71
C VAL A 85 -3.03 -3.42 3.99
N GLU A 86 -1.94 -3.35 4.73
CA GLU A 86 -0.58 -3.42 4.19
C GLU A 86 0.42 -3.92 5.24
N TRP A 87 1.44 -4.64 4.80
CA TRP A 87 2.51 -5.12 5.66
C TRP A 87 3.57 -4.04 5.89
N LEU A 88 4.00 -3.86 7.13
CA LEU A 88 5.18 -3.07 7.48
C LEU A 88 6.26 -4.01 8.03
N VAL A 89 7.39 -4.10 7.33
CA VAL A 89 8.46 -5.04 7.66
C VAL A 89 9.78 -4.30 7.86
N PHE A 90 10.21 -4.17 9.11
CA PHE A 90 11.44 -3.50 9.52
C PHE A 90 12.42 -4.52 10.09
N ASP A 91 13.38 -4.96 9.27
CA ASP A 91 14.27 -6.08 9.61
C ASP A 91 13.46 -7.31 10.09
N GLU A 92 13.60 -7.69 11.36
CA GLU A 92 12.88 -8.81 11.99
C GLU A 92 11.47 -8.43 12.48
N ILE A 93 11.14 -7.14 12.54
CA ILE A 93 9.84 -6.67 13.02
C ILE A 93 8.83 -6.70 11.87
N ARG A 94 7.80 -7.54 12.02
CA ARG A 94 6.65 -7.64 11.10
C ARG A 94 5.37 -7.22 11.81
N VAL A 95 4.67 -6.25 11.24
CA VAL A 95 3.37 -5.78 11.74
C VAL A 95 2.42 -5.50 10.59
N LEU A 96 1.12 -5.47 10.90
CA LEU A 96 0.08 -5.21 9.91
C LEU A 96 -0.54 -3.82 10.12
N ALA A 97 -0.48 -2.97 9.10
CA ALA A 97 -1.20 -1.71 9.07
C ALA A 97 -2.61 -1.92 8.52
N VAL A 98 -3.61 -1.44 9.24
CA VAL A 98 -5.03 -1.51 8.91
C VAL A 98 -5.59 -0.08 8.85
N GLY A 99 -6.26 0.25 7.75
CA GLY A 99 -6.88 1.54 7.52
C GLY A 99 -8.40 1.43 7.52
N THR A 100 -9.09 2.43 8.07
CA THR A 100 -10.55 2.42 8.18
C THR A 100 -11.25 3.45 7.30
N SER A 101 -12.57 3.28 7.16
CA SER A 101 -13.45 4.22 6.46
C SER A 101 -13.60 5.57 7.16
N SER A 102 -13.32 5.65 8.46
CA SER A 102 -13.38 6.89 9.25
C SER A 102 -12.04 7.65 9.27
N GLY A 103 -10.95 7.03 8.78
CA GLY A 103 -9.65 7.69 8.65
C GLY A 103 -8.62 7.30 9.70
N TYR A 104 -8.87 6.20 10.42
CA TYR A 104 -7.94 5.67 11.41
C TYR A 104 -6.91 4.76 10.74
N LEU A 105 -5.64 4.99 11.08
CA LEU A 105 -4.56 4.02 10.96
C LEU A 105 -4.50 3.21 12.26
N MET A 106 -4.51 1.89 12.14
CA MET A 106 -4.29 0.95 13.23
C MET A 106 -3.10 0.05 12.86
N ILE A 107 -2.23 -0.27 13.82
CA ILE A 107 -1.09 -1.17 13.62
C ILE A 107 -1.27 -2.35 14.57
N TYR A 108 -1.19 -3.57 14.04
CA TYR A 108 -1.37 -4.81 14.79
C TYR A 108 -0.11 -5.67 14.78
N SER A 109 0.16 -6.33 15.90
CA SER A 109 1.15 -7.41 16.01
C SER A 109 0.64 -8.67 15.29
N LEU A 110 1.55 -9.61 15.03
CA LEU A 110 1.19 -10.96 14.58
C LEU A 110 0.49 -11.79 15.68
N GLY A 111 0.48 -11.32 16.93
CA GLY A 111 -0.33 -11.87 18.03
C GLY A 111 -1.76 -11.30 18.09
N ALA A 112 -2.16 -10.47 17.11
CA ALA A 112 -3.41 -9.73 17.08
C ALA A 112 -3.56 -8.61 18.13
N ASP A 113 -2.46 -8.18 18.74
CA ASP A 113 -2.46 -7.05 19.67
C ASP A 113 -2.49 -5.72 18.92
N LEU A 114 -3.30 -4.78 19.39
CA LEU A 114 -3.30 -3.40 18.87
C LEU A 114 -2.06 -2.67 19.42
N ILE A 115 -1.13 -2.35 18.53
CA ILE A 115 0.12 -1.61 18.84
C ILE A 115 -0.14 -0.11 18.85
N HIS A 116 -0.84 0.39 17.83
CA HIS A 116 -1.05 1.82 17.62
C HIS A 116 -2.39 2.10 16.95
N LYS A 117 -3.05 3.21 17.32
CA LYS A 117 -4.26 3.70 16.67
C LYS A 117 -4.23 5.22 16.59
N GLN A 118 -4.43 5.78 15.40
CA GLN A 118 -4.36 7.22 15.19
C GLN A 118 -5.26 7.68 14.04
N MET A 119 -6.03 8.74 14.29
CA MET A 119 -6.78 9.45 13.24
C MET A 119 -5.80 10.24 12.36
N ILE A 120 -5.84 10.00 11.05
CA ILE A 120 -4.99 10.70 10.07
C ILE A 120 -5.67 11.98 9.61
N ASN A 121 -6.85 11.82 9.02
CA ASN A 121 -7.74 12.85 8.52
C ASN A 121 -9.14 12.21 8.37
N PRO A 122 -10.24 12.95 8.55
CA PRO A 122 -11.58 12.39 8.33
C PRO A 122 -11.75 11.84 6.91
N GLY A 123 -12.39 10.68 6.81
CA GLY A 123 -12.72 10.01 5.56
C GLY A 123 -11.92 8.73 5.33
N ARG A 124 -12.29 7.98 4.28
CA ARG A 124 -11.76 6.63 4.07
C ARG A 124 -10.28 6.63 3.69
N ILE A 125 -9.50 5.74 4.31
CA ILE A 125 -8.17 5.39 3.81
C ILE A 125 -8.34 4.48 2.60
N LEU A 126 -7.80 4.89 1.45
CA LEU A 126 -7.86 4.13 0.20
C LEU A 126 -6.80 3.04 0.17
N LYS A 127 -5.57 3.39 0.58
CA LYS A 127 -4.40 2.52 0.42
C LYS A 127 -3.24 2.98 1.29
N PHE A 128 -2.39 2.05 1.71
CA PHE A 128 -1.05 2.35 2.20
C PHE A 128 -0.02 2.07 1.11
N ARG A 129 1.06 2.85 1.08
CA ARG A 129 2.21 2.58 0.21
C ARG A 129 3.47 2.61 1.03
N VAL A 130 4.21 1.53 0.94
CA VAL A 130 5.46 1.32 1.67
C VAL A 130 6.60 1.41 0.66
N ARG A 131 7.63 2.20 0.99
CA ARG A 131 8.75 2.42 0.06
C ARG A 131 10.02 2.80 0.79
N GLY A 132 11.15 2.37 0.25
CA GLY A 132 12.45 3.02 0.43
C GLY A 132 12.98 3.62 -0.86
N THR A 133 13.49 4.84 -0.79
CA THR A 133 14.22 5.48 -1.87
C THR A 133 15.71 5.40 -1.55
N LYS A 134 16.40 4.40 -2.08
CA LYS A 134 17.87 4.36 -2.07
C LYS A 134 18.35 5.37 -3.12
N ARG A 135 18.98 6.46 -2.68
CA ARG A 135 19.74 7.34 -3.57
C ARG A 135 20.99 6.59 -4.02
N ASP A 136 21.36 6.71 -5.29
CA ASP A 136 22.64 6.19 -5.76
C ASP A 136 23.79 6.77 -4.91
N LEU A 137 24.90 6.01 -4.87
CA LEU A 137 26.09 6.09 -4.00
C LEU A 137 26.71 7.49 -3.75
N THR A 138 26.22 8.55 -4.37
CA THR A 138 26.78 9.90 -4.33
C THR A 138 26.06 10.87 -3.40
N GLN A 139 24.87 10.55 -2.86
CA GLN A 139 24.17 11.41 -1.88
C GLN A 139 23.54 10.61 -0.73
N GLY A 140 24.20 10.64 0.43
CA GLY A 140 23.99 9.76 1.59
C GLY A 140 22.74 9.96 2.45
N SER A 141 21.55 9.84 1.88
CA SER A 141 20.37 9.50 2.71
C SER A 141 19.33 8.72 1.91
N SER A 142 19.15 7.44 2.24
CA SER A 142 17.92 6.73 1.88
C SER A 142 16.76 7.29 2.67
N SER A 143 15.63 7.55 2.01
CA SER A 143 14.39 7.92 2.71
C SER A 143 13.41 6.77 2.58
N GLU A 144 13.04 6.20 3.71
CA GLU A 144 12.01 5.18 3.79
C GLU A 144 10.75 5.81 4.38
N GLU A 145 9.59 5.44 3.85
CA GLU A 145 8.34 6.12 4.16
C GLU A 145 7.14 5.18 4.03
N VAL A 146 6.10 5.48 4.82
CA VAL A 146 4.76 4.91 4.67
C VAL A 146 3.80 6.03 4.32
N CYS A 147 3.19 5.93 3.14
CA CYS A 147 2.19 6.89 2.69
C CYS A 147 0.78 6.35 2.93
N VAL A 148 -0.10 7.21 3.44
CA VAL A 148 -1.54 6.96 3.52
C VAL A 148 -2.24 7.75 2.42
N VAL A 149 -2.95 7.06 1.54
CA VAL A 149 -3.69 7.65 0.44
C VAL A 149 -5.16 7.75 0.82
N MET A 150 -5.75 8.93 0.67
CA MET A 150 -7.14 9.23 0.95
C MET A 150 -7.71 10.08 -0.20
N PRO A 151 -9.03 10.20 -0.39
CA PRO A 151 -9.60 11.01 -1.47
C PRO A 151 -9.14 12.48 -1.40
N GLY A 152 -8.22 12.86 -2.28
CA GLY A 152 -7.67 14.22 -2.34
C GLY A 152 -6.65 14.55 -1.24
N VAL A 153 -6.20 13.57 -0.45
CA VAL A 153 -5.26 13.77 0.67
C VAL A 153 -4.18 12.69 0.65
N ILE A 154 -2.93 13.10 0.90
CA ILE A 154 -1.80 12.20 1.12
C ILE A 154 -1.20 12.51 2.47
N ALA A 155 -1.02 11.49 3.31
CA ALA A 155 -0.19 11.58 4.51
C ALA A 155 1.10 10.79 4.33
N ARG A 156 2.21 11.25 4.91
CA ARG A 156 3.50 10.55 4.93
C ARG A 156 3.97 10.40 6.36
N PHE A 157 4.35 9.17 6.71
CA PHE A 157 5.10 8.82 7.91
C PHE A 157 6.54 8.54 7.53
N ASP A 158 7.48 9.00 8.35
CA ASP A 158 8.88 8.62 8.19
C ASP A 158 9.11 7.20 8.70
N GLY A 159 9.89 6.42 7.96
CA GLY A 159 10.20 5.03 8.32
C GLY A 159 10.96 4.93 9.64
N ALA A 160 11.85 5.88 9.94
CA ALA A 160 12.64 5.87 11.17
C ALA A 160 11.77 6.10 12.42
N ASP A 161 10.77 6.98 12.32
CA ASP A 161 9.82 7.24 13.41
C ASP A 161 8.96 6.02 13.70
N LEU A 162 8.50 5.34 12.64
CA LEU A 162 7.76 4.07 12.75
C LEU A 162 8.62 2.97 13.37
N GLN A 163 9.84 2.78 12.87
CA GLN A 163 10.76 1.77 13.40
C GLN A 163 11.05 2.02 14.89
N SER A 164 11.33 3.26 15.27
CA SER A 164 11.59 3.64 16.66
C SER A 164 10.38 3.44 17.59
N MET A 165 9.16 3.64 17.08
CA MET A 165 7.93 3.33 17.83
C MET A 165 7.77 1.82 18.03
N LEU A 166 7.93 1.04 16.96
CA LEU A 166 7.79 -0.41 17.01
C LEU A 166 8.84 -1.05 17.92
N GLN A 167 10.10 -0.64 17.81
CA GLN A 167 11.18 -1.16 18.67
C GLN A 167 10.88 -0.93 20.16
N ARG A 168 10.39 0.26 20.53
CA ARG A 168 9.96 0.55 21.91
C ARG A 168 8.82 -0.38 22.36
N TRP A 169 7.83 -0.61 21.50
CA TRP A 169 6.72 -1.53 21.82
C TRP A 169 7.20 -2.97 22.04
N PHE A 170 8.07 -3.49 21.17
CA PHE A 170 8.59 -4.85 21.30
C PHE A 170 9.47 -5.02 22.55
N GLN A 171 10.33 -4.04 22.86
CA GLN A 171 11.16 -4.03 24.06
C GLN A 171 10.33 -4.03 25.35
N ASP A 172 9.28 -3.22 25.42
CA ASP A 172 8.38 -3.16 26.57
C ASP A 172 7.56 -4.44 26.74
N THR A 173 7.15 -5.07 25.64
CA THR A 173 6.37 -6.31 25.68
C THR A 173 7.25 -7.48 26.15
N HIS A 174 8.52 -7.51 25.71
CA HIS A 174 9.47 -8.52 26.17
C HIS A 174 9.84 -8.34 27.65
N SER A 175 9.98 -7.11 28.15
CA SER A 175 10.27 -6.89 29.58
C SER A 175 9.09 -7.29 30.47
N GLN A 176 7.85 -7.02 30.05
CA GLN A 176 6.64 -7.41 30.80
C GLN A 176 6.40 -8.91 30.84
N PHE A 177 6.90 -9.67 29.87
CA PHE A 177 6.86 -11.13 29.91
C PHE A 177 7.69 -11.71 31.07
N TRP A 178 8.75 -11.02 31.49
CA TRP A 178 9.62 -11.43 32.60
C TRP A 178 9.18 -10.88 33.97
N ASP A 179 8.24 -9.94 34.02
CA ASP A 179 7.65 -9.45 35.26
C ASP A 179 6.48 -10.34 35.68
N GLU A 180 6.57 -11.01 36.84
CA GLU A 180 5.57 -11.96 37.38
C GLU A 180 4.17 -11.36 37.68
N LYS A 181 3.95 -10.06 37.43
CA LYS A 181 2.65 -9.40 37.62
C LYS A 181 2.24 -8.62 36.36
N PRO A 182 1.42 -9.20 35.46
CA PRO A 182 0.88 -8.45 34.35
C PRO A 182 -0.07 -7.37 34.88
N LYS A 183 0.35 -6.10 34.80
CA LYS A 183 -0.57 -4.97 34.96
C LYS A 183 -1.53 -5.03 33.77
N ARG A 184 -2.79 -5.42 34.02
CA ARG A 184 -3.89 -5.27 33.04
C ARG A 184 -3.93 -3.80 32.64
N ARG A 185 -3.45 -3.46 31.44
CA ARG A 185 -3.68 -2.14 30.86
C ARG A 185 -5.14 -2.10 30.45
N ASP A 186 -5.87 -1.12 30.95
CA ASP A 186 -7.20 -0.83 30.43
C ASP A 186 -7.08 -0.44 28.95
N GLN A 187 -8.06 -0.85 28.14
CA GLN A 187 -8.04 -0.67 26.69
C GLN A 187 -7.93 0.82 26.26
N GLU A 188 -8.24 1.76 27.16
CA GLU A 188 -8.07 3.20 26.96
C GLU A 188 -6.62 3.69 27.13
N ASP A 189 -5.77 3.00 27.91
CA ASP A 189 -4.36 3.34 28.10
C ASP A 189 -3.48 2.87 26.93
N SER A 190 -3.92 1.82 26.21
CA SER A 190 -3.28 1.32 24.99
C SER A 190 -3.34 2.34 23.83
N GLU A 191 -4.40 3.16 23.75
CA GLU A 191 -4.54 4.17 22.68
C GLU A 191 -3.47 5.29 22.76
N LYS A 192 -2.68 5.37 23.85
CA LYS A 192 -1.72 6.47 24.07
C LYS A 192 -0.29 6.05 24.44
N SER A 193 0.01 4.76 24.59
CA SER A 193 1.23 4.35 25.31
C SER A 193 2.56 4.69 24.61
N TYR A 194 2.61 4.76 23.28
CA TYR A 194 3.85 5.01 22.53
C TYR A 194 3.95 6.41 21.90
N GLY A 195 3.01 7.29 22.25
CA GLY A 195 2.92 8.64 21.72
C GLY A 195 2.26 8.70 20.34
N ARG A 196 2.02 9.93 19.84
CA ARG A 196 1.46 10.16 18.51
C ARG A 196 2.57 10.06 17.47
N LEU A 197 2.39 9.22 16.44
CA LEU A 197 3.32 9.15 15.33
C LEU A 197 3.29 10.47 14.54
N PRO A 198 4.44 11.13 14.33
CA PRO A 198 4.50 12.32 13.50
C PRO A 198 4.23 11.96 12.03
N TYR A 199 3.52 12.84 11.33
CA TYR A 199 3.30 12.72 9.90
C TYR A 199 3.20 14.10 9.24
N GLN A 200 3.46 14.13 7.93
CA GLN A 200 3.12 15.24 7.05
C GLN A 200 1.80 14.95 6.35
N LEU A 201 1.02 16.00 6.05
CA LEU A 201 -0.30 15.89 5.44
C LEU A 201 -0.42 16.92 4.31
N TRP A 202 -0.85 16.50 3.13
CA TRP A 202 -1.03 17.37 1.97
C TRP A 202 -2.40 17.22 1.34
N ASN A 203 -2.95 18.34 0.88
CA ASN A 203 -4.13 18.37 0.05
C ASN A 203 -3.73 18.34 -1.44
N VAL A 204 -4.13 17.30 -2.14
CA VAL A 204 -3.88 17.08 -3.57
C VAL A 204 -5.17 17.08 -4.40
N SER A 205 -6.24 17.69 -3.89
CA SER A 205 -7.58 17.65 -4.48
C SER A 205 -7.84 18.71 -5.57
N LYS A 206 -6.82 19.47 -6.01
CA LYS A 206 -7.00 20.57 -6.98
C LYS A 206 -7.71 20.12 -8.26
N TYR A 207 -7.42 18.90 -8.71
CA TYR A 207 -7.99 18.31 -9.92
C TYR A 207 -8.98 17.20 -9.58
N GLY A 208 -9.71 17.33 -8.48
CA GLY A 208 -10.70 16.35 -8.04
C GLY A 208 -10.18 15.36 -7.00
N PRO A 209 -11.07 14.52 -6.43
CA PRO A 209 -10.67 13.42 -5.57
C PRO A 209 -9.86 12.39 -6.36
N CYS A 210 -8.81 11.85 -5.73
CA CYS A 210 -8.03 10.78 -6.33
C CYS A 210 -8.63 9.40 -6.01
N ALA A 211 -8.59 8.51 -7.00
CA ALA A 211 -8.82 7.08 -6.84
C ALA A 211 -7.57 6.38 -6.26
N ASP A 212 -6.39 6.88 -6.61
CA ASP A 212 -5.11 6.41 -6.12
C ASP A 212 -4.06 7.52 -6.21
N ALA A 213 -2.99 7.42 -5.43
CA ALA A 213 -1.88 8.36 -5.44
C ALA A 213 -0.59 7.73 -4.91
N ALA A 214 0.56 8.31 -5.25
CA ALA A 214 1.83 7.96 -4.64
C ALA A 214 2.83 9.11 -4.65
N ILE A 215 3.72 9.10 -3.67
CA ILE A 215 4.94 9.91 -3.69
C ILE A 215 5.98 9.18 -4.56
N THR A 216 6.42 9.83 -5.64
CA THR A 216 7.30 9.20 -6.64
C THR A 216 8.79 9.40 -6.34
N GLY A 217 9.13 10.42 -5.55
CA GLY A 217 10.49 10.68 -5.10
C GLY A 217 10.69 12.13 -4.64
N THR A 218 11.93 12.48 -4.31
CA THR A 218 12.29 13.85 -3.95
C THR A 218 12.45 14.72 -5.20
N MET A 219 12.04 15.98 -5.12
CA MET A 219 12.24 16.99 -6.16
C MET A 219 13.29 18.00 -5.75
N PRO A 220 14.01 18.60 -6.72
CA PRO A 220 14.78 19.81 -6.44
C PRO A 220 13.86 20.97 -6.03
N PRO A 221 14.39 21.95 -5.29
CA PRO A 221 13.66 23.16 -4.96
C PRO A 221 13.28 23.93 -6.24
N PRO A 222 12.20 24.75 -6.22
CA PRO A 222 11.88 25.65 -7.31
C PRO A 222 13.02 26.62 -7.65
N LEU A 223 13.15 26.99 -8.93
CA LEU A 223 14.28 27.75 -9.51
C LEU A 223 14.64 29.07 -8.79
N MET A 224 13.72 29.63 -8.00
CA MET A 224 13.87 30.94 -7.33
C MET A 224 13.70 30.85 -5.80
N GLU A 225 13.60 29.64 -5.24
CA GLU A 225 13.52 29.44 -3.81
C GLU A 225 14.95 29.19 -3.30
N LEU A 226 15.45 30.08 -2.44
CA LEU A 226 16.75 29.92 -1.78
C LEU A 226 16.80 28.52 -1.17
N GLN A 227 17.97 27.84 -1.23
CA GLN A 227 18.17 26.53 -0.61
C GLN A 227 17.89 26.60 0.90
N SER A 228 16.63 26.48 1.24
CA SER A 228 16.17 26.23 2.59
C SER A 228 16.42 24.75 2.88
N SER A 229 16.46 24.38 4.14
CA SER A 229 16.48 22.98 4.59
C SER A 229 15.22 22.19 4.20
N GLN A 230 14.32 22.78 3.39
CA GLN A 230 13.03 22.20 3.02
C GLN A 230 13.18 21.11 1.97
N ARG A 231 12.63 19.93 2.28
CA ARG A 231 12.53 18.84 1.31
C ARG A 231 11.26 18.98 0.50
N TYR A 232 11.40 18.75 -0.80
CA TYR A 232 10.30 18.69 -1.74
C TYR A 232 10.11 17.27 -2.25
N TYR A 233 8.86 16.86 -2.40
CA TYR A 233 8.50 15.57 -2.97
C TYR A 233 7.63 15.75 -4.21
N CYS A 234 7.70 14.81 -5.15
CA CYS A 234 6.76 14.70 -6.25
C CYS A 234 5.67 13.70 -5.84
N ALA A 235 4.41 14.09 -5.98
CA ALA A 235 3.28 13.18 -5.86
C ALA A 235 2.53 13.10 -7.18
N VAL A 236 2.15 11.89 -7.56
CA VAL A 236 1.26 11.62 -8.69
C VAL A 236 -0.06 11.10 -8.14
N THR A 237 -1.16 11.67 -8.61
CA THR A 237 -2.53 11.22 -8.30
C THR A 237 -3.23 10.82 -9.59
N ILE A 238 -4.16 9.89 -9.49
CA ILE A 238 -5.04 9.50 -10.60
C ILE A 238 -6.49 9.53 -10.12
N GLY A 239 -7.43 9.79 -11.00
CA GLY A 239 -8.85 9.79 -10.65
C GLY A 239 -9.78 10.10 -11.81
N ASP A 240 -10.99 10.51 -11.46
CA ASP A 240 -12.09 10.69 -12.40
C ASP A 240 -11.96 11.97 -13.24
N ASP A 241 -11.64 13.08 -12.60
CA ASP A 241 -11.56 14.41 -13.24
C ASP A 241 -10.27 14.60 -14.03
N ALA A 242 -9.19 13.95 -13.59
CA ALA A 242 -7.91 13.91 -14.26
C ALA A 242 -7.32 12.50 -14.15
N VAL A 243 -7.04 11.88 -15.30
CA VAL A 243 -6.44 10.54 -15.36
C VAL A 243 -5.09 10.55 -14.67
N ILE A 244 -4.32 11.63 -14.81
CA ILE A 244 -3.05 11.83 -14.11
C ILE A 244 -2.99 13.29 -13.65
N SER A 245 -2.56 13.53 -12.42
CA SER A 245 -2.12 14.85 -11.95
C SER A 245 -0.85 14.70 -11.14
N ALA A 246 0.00 15.74 -11.16
CA ALA A 246 1.24 15.76 -10.40
C ALA A 246 1.33 17.01 -9.54
N PHE A 247 1.95 16.87 -8.36
CA PHE A 247 2.08 17.90 -7.35
C PHE A 247 3.49 17.91 -6.78
N ARG A 248 4.00 19.10 -6.48
CA ARG A 248 5.16 19.31 -5.61
C ARG A 248 4.67 19.49 -4.18
N LEU A 249 5.08 18.60 -3.30
CA LEU A 249 4.76 18.61 -1.88
C LEU A 249 5.93 19.23 -1.10
N SER A 250 5.65 20.21 -0.25
CA SER A 250 6.64 20.82 0.64
C SER A 250 6.52 20.25 2.05
N GLU A 251 7.63 20.00 2.72
CA GLU A 251 7.63 19.62 4.14
C GLU A 251 7.24 20.77 5.08
N ASP A 252 7.35 22.03 4.62
CA ASP A 252 7.07 23.21 5.45
C ASP A 252 5.58 23.35 5.81
N ARG A 253 5.33 23.43 7.12
CA ARG A 253 4.00 23.58 7.71
C ARG A 253 3.51 25.04 7.72
N ASN A 254 4.40 26.02 7.58
CA ASN A 254 4.10 27.43 7.83
C ASN A 254 3.38 28.15 6.67
N ARG A 255 3.01 27.47 5.58
CA ARG A 255 2.59 28.15 4.33
C ARG A 255 1.37 27.58 3.60
N SER A 256 0.53 26.76 4.23
CA SER A 256 -0.73 26.36 3.58
C SER A 256 -1.82 27.43 3.77
N LEU A 257 -1.85 28.40 2.86
CA LEU A 257 -2.95 29.37 2.74
C LEU A 257 -4.28 28.73 2.29
N VAL A 258 -4.30 27.41 2.06
CA VAL A 258 -5.46 26.67 1.51
C VAL A 258 -6.25 25.92 2.61
N GLY A 259 -5.73 25.87 3.84
CA GLY A 259 -6.35 25.16 4.98
C GLY A 259 -7.67 25.74 5.48
N ALA A 260 -8.08 26.93 5.04
CA ALA A 260 -9.29 27.60 5.52
C ALA A 260 -10.55 27.36 4.64
N ILE A 261 -10.44 26.80 3.44
CA ILE A 261 -11.57 26.73 2.48
C ILE A 261 -12.28 25.36 2.48
N LEU A 262 -11.72 24.32 3.11
CA LEU A 262 -12.32 22.98 3.11
C LEU A 262 -13.41 22.73 4.16
N SER A 263 -13.78 23.72 4.97
CA SER A 263 -14.93 23.59 5.89
C SER A 263 -16.29 23.90 5.25
N LYS A 264 -16.37 24.16 3.93
CA LYS A 264 -17.59 24.70 3.31
C LYS A 264 -18.11 24.00 2.04
N VAL A 265 -17.60 22.82 1.68
CA VAL A 265 -18.18 22.08 0.53
C VAL A 265 -18.50 20.65 0.94
N VAL A 266 -19.46 20.51 1.86
CA VAL A 266 -20.24 19.28 2.00
C VAL A 266 -21.33 19.33 0.92
N PRO A 267 -21.45 18.34 0.02
CA PRO A 267 -22.61 18.24 -0.85
C PRO A 267 -23.87 18.17 0.01
N ALA A 268 -24.74 19.17 -0.14
CA ALA A 268 -25.97 19.31 0.60
C ALA A 268 -27.00 18.27 0.14
N THR A 269 -26.89 17.02 0.59
CA THR A 269 -28.00 16.05 0.60
C THR A 269 -27.78 15.01 1.70
N PHE A 270 -27.73 15.42 2.97
CA PHE A 270 -28.14 14.54 4.07
C PHE A 270 -28.97 15.36 5.06
N SER A 271 -30.16 14.86 5.30
CA SER A 271 -31.29 15.46 5.99
C SER A 271 -30.97 15.97 7.39
N THR A 272 -31.14 17.28 7.58
CA THR A 272 -31.41 17.89 8.88
C THR A 272 -32.79 17.47 9.37
N ILE A 273 -32.85 16.44 10.22
CA ILE A 273 -33.89 16.36 11.24
C ILE A 273 -33.20 16.60 12.58
N ALA A 274 -33.05 17.89 12.90
CA ALA A 274 -32.85 18.31 14.28
C ALA A 274 -34.15 18.02 15.03
N SER A 275 -34.17 16.93 15.79
CA SER A 275 -35.26 16.65 16.72
C SER A 275 -35.17 17.61 17.89
N PHE A 276 -35.92 18.71 17.80
CA PHE A 276 -36.29 19.50 18.96
C PHE A 276 -37.32 18.70 19.76
N SER A 277 -36.88 18.11 20.88
CA SER A 277 -37.78 17.66 21.93
C SER A 277 -37.22 18.06 23.28
N LYS A 278 -38.05 18.84 23.96
CA LYS A 278 -37.83 19.59 25.20
C LYS A 278 -37.32 18.70 26.35
N MET A 279 -36.31 19.23 27.04
CA MET A 279 -36.39 19.58 28.47
C MET A 279 -37.53 18.91 29.26
N ILE A 280 -37.30 17.73 29.85
CA ILE A 280 -37.92 17.27 31.10
C ILE A 280 -36.90 16.43 31.89
N TRP A 281 -36.35 17.03 32.94
CA TRP A 281 -35.87 16.44 34.21
C TRP A 281 -35.35 14.98 34.26
N ARG A 282 -34.03 14.83 34.42
CA ARG A 282 -33.39 14.10 35.54
C ARG A 282 -31.87 14.31 35.52
N SER A 283 -31.29 14.51 36.70
CA SER A 283 -29.85 14.58 36.92
C SER A 283 -29.21 13.23 36.58
N GLU A 284 -28.41 13.16 35.53
CA GLU A 284 -27.52 12.02 35.28
C GLU A 284 -26.17 12.50 34.76
N GLN A 285 -25.14 11.79 35.19
CA GLN A 285 -23.71 12.11 35.12
C GLN A 285 -23.27 12.69 33.78
N LYS A 286 -22.43 13.75 33.84
CA LYS A 286 -21.58 14.16 32.72
C LYS A 286 -20.66 12.99 32.36
N SER A 287 -21.07 12.16 31.41
CA SER A 287 -20.13 11.35 30.65
C SER A 287 -19.18 12.31 29.91
N PRO A 288 -17.86 12.05 29.91
CA PRO A 288 -16.94 12.88 29.15
C PRO A 288 -17.25 12.64 27.67
N LYS A 289 -17.87 13.62 27.00
CA LYS A 289 -17.95 13.64 25.54
C LYS A 289 -16.50 13.58 25.02
N ARG A 290 -16.13 12.44 24.44
CA ARG A 290 -14.86 12.28 23.70
C ARG A 290 -14.78 13.43 22.70
N SER A 291 -13.83 14.33 22.89
CA SER A 291 -13.53 15.35 21.90
C SER A 291 -12.94 14.66 20.68
N GLU A 292 -13.56 14.85 19.52
CA GLU A 292 -12.99 14.37 18.26
C GLU A 292 -11.57 14.95 18.10
N PRO A 293 -10.60 14.12 17.69
CA PRO A 293 -9.22 14.59 17.52
C PRO A 293 -9.19 15.66 16.42
N LYS A 294 -8.72 16.88 16.77
CA LYS A 294 -8.60 17.99 15.83
C LYS A 294 -7.66 17.61 14.67
N PRO A 295 -8.07 17.78 13.40
CA PRO A 295 -7.24 17.44 12.25
C PRO A 295 -5.97 18.30 12.21
N GLN A 296 -4.86 17.70 11.76
CA GLN A 296 -3.57 18.38 11.61
C GLN A 296 -3.63 19.36 10.42
N PRO A 297 -2.99 20.54 10.49
CA PRO A 297 -2.91 21.44 9.34
C PRO A 297 -2.17 20.79 8.16
N PHE A 298 -2.64 21.08 6.95
CA PHE A 298 -1.99 20.66 5.71
C PHE A 298 -0.71 21.46 5.47
N ALA A 299 0.34 20.79 5.00
CA ALA A 299 1.50 21.42 4.38
C ALA A 299 1.19 21.79 2.92
N ARG A 300 2.06 22.61 2.32
CA ARG A 300 1.82 23.14 0.96
C ARG A 300 1.97 22.06 -0.11
N ALA A 301 0.96 21.92 -0.96
CA ALA A 301 1.01 21.15 -2.20
C ALA A 301 0.77 22.06 -3.39
N SER A 302 1.72 22.13 -4.31
CA SER A 302 1.64 22.97 -5.50
C SER A 302 1.46 22.09 -6.74
N PRO A 303 0.43 22.32 -7.57
CA PRO A 303 0.22 21.54 -8.78
C PRO A 303 1.37 21.76 -9.78
N LEU A 304 1.77 20.69 -10.47
CA LEU A 304 2.80 20.71 -11.51
C LEU A 304 2.19 20.56 -12.90
N THR A 305 1.43 19.50 -13.11
CA THR A 305 0.76 19.21 -14.40
C THR A 305 -0.47 18.34 -14.17
N CYS A 306 -1.36 18.29 -15.17
CA CYS A 306 -2.48 17.38 -15.21
C CYS A 306 -2.76 16.91 -16.64
N LEU A 307 -3.12 15.63 -16.78
CA LEU A 307 -3.64 15.03 -17.99
C LEU A 307 -5.13 14.73 -17.80
N LYS A 308 -5.97 15.51 -18.48
CA LYS A 308 -7.41 15.26 -18.59
C LYS A 308 -7.67 14.52 -19.90
N ASP A 309 -8.35 13.38 -19.84
CA ASP A 309 -8.65 12.54 -21.01
C ASP A 309 -10.05 11.95 -20.86
N HIS A 310 -11.06 12.82 -20.84
CA HIS A 310 -12.46 12.42 -20.76
C HIS A 310 -12.86 11.62 -22.02
N PRO A 311 -13.61 10.50 -21.90
CA PRO A 311 -14.35 10.01 -20.74
C PRO A 311 -13.57 9.06 -19.80
N ARG A 312 -12.25 8.99 -19.94
CA ARG A 312 -11.44 8.03 -19.19
C ARG A 312 -11.08 8.54 -17.82
N LYS A 313 -11.02 7.61 -16.87
CA LYS A 313 -10.75 7.83 -15.46
C LYS A 313 -9.56 6.96 -15.06
N GLY A 314 -8.64 7.50 -14.29
CA GLY A 314 -7.52 6.72 -13.75
C GLY A 314 -8.00 5.86 -12.58
N GLU A 315 -7.70 4.57 -12.60
CA GLU A 315 -8.23 3.61 -11.62
C GLU A 315 -7.17 3.02 -10.67
N LYS A 316 -6.01 2.60 -11.20
CA LYS A 316 -4.93 1.99 -10.40
C LYS A 316 -3.58 2.57 -10.78
N LEU A 317 -2.73 2.83 -9.77
CA LEU A 317 -1.36 3.29 -9.94
C LEU A 317 -0.39 2.29 -9.31
N THR A 318 0.62 1.86 -10.07
CA THR A 318 1.73 1.04 -9.57
C THR A 318 3.03 1.77 -9.88
N LEU A 319 3.89 1.95 -8.88
CA LEU A 319 5.22 2.55 -9.05
C LEU A 319 6.29 1.48 -9.23
N SER A 320 7.32 1.77 -10.02
CA SER A 320 8.56 0.99 -10.01
C SER A 320 9.30 1.19 -8.68
N PRO A 321 10.21 0.28 -8.27
CA PRO A 321 10.91 0.42 -6.99
C PRO A 321 11.74 1.69 -6.88
N SER A 322 12.36 2.12 -7.99
CA SER A 322 13.10 3.40 -8.04
C SER A 322 12.17 4.61 -8.07
N GLY A 323 10.87 4.40 -8.27
CA GLY A 323 9.87 5.44 -8.41
C GLY A 323 9.94 6.23 -9.70
N THR A 324 10.84 5.88 -10.62
CA THR A 324 11.10 6.60 -11.88
C THR A 324 10.08 6.28 -12.98
N LEU A 325 9.24 5.27 -12.75
CA LEU A 325 8.17 4.84 -13.64
C LEU A 325 6.90 4.60 -12.83
N ALA A 326 5.75 4.88 -13.44
CA ALA A 326 4.45 4.49 -12.93
C ALA A 326 3.62 3.84 -14.04
N ALA A 327 3.01 2.69 -13.76
CA ALA A 327 1.97 2.10 -14.60
C ALA A 327 0.60 2.54 -14.09
N ILE A 328 -0.24 3.06 -14.98
CA ILE A 328 -1.56 3.61 -14.66
C ILE A 328 -2.60 2.92 -15.53
N THR A 329 -3.59 2.27 -14.92
CA THR A 329 -4.73 1.68 -15.64
C THR A 329 -5.88 2.67 -15.68
N ASP A 330 -6.61 2.72 -16.80
CA ASP A 330 -7.82 3.53 -16.94
C ASP A 330 -9.10 2.71 -17.11
N SER A 331 -10.23 3.39 -16.93
CA SER A 331 -11.58 2.80 -16.97
C SER A 331 -12.00 2.23 -18.32
N LEU A 332 -11.30 2.55 -19.42
CA LEU A 332 -11.62 2.03 -20.76
C LEU A 332 -10.59 1.02 -21.27
N GLY A 333 -9.71 0.53 -20.40
CA GLY A 333 -8.76 -0.54 -20.70
C GLY A 333 -7.51 -0.10 -21.44
N ARG A 334 -7.02 1.10 -21.15
CA ARG A 334 -5.64 1.50 -21.47
C ARG A 334 -4.75 1.36 -20.24
N ILE A 335 -3.47 1.13 -20.52
CA ILE A 335 -2.39 1.18 -19.52
C ILE A 335 -1.38 2.21 -20.00
N LEU A 336 -1.11 3.23 -19.18
CA LEU A 336 -0.14 4.29 -19.44
C LEU A 336 1.13 4.02 -18.62
N LEU A 337 2.30 4.08 -19.24
CA LEU A 337 3.58 4.13 -18.55
C LEU A 337 4.02 5.60 -18.45
N LEU A 338 4.03 6.14 -17.25
CA LEU A 338 4.45 7.49 -16.93
C LEU A 338 5.92 7.48 -16.50
N ASP A 339 6.75 8.33 -17.11
CA ASP A 339 8.01 8.76 -16.51
C ASP A 339 7.68 9.79 -15.42
N THR A 340 8.02 9.49 -14.17
CA THR A 340 7.63 10.31 -13.02
C THR A 340 8.56 11.50 -12.77
N GLN A 341 9.74 11.52 -13.40
CA GLN A 341 10.68 12.63 -13.32
C GLN A 341 10.34 13.68 -14.38
N ALA A 342 10.13 13.24 -15.62
CA ALA A 342 9.71 14.09 -16.72
C ALA A 342 8.22 14.44 -16.67
N LEU A 343 7.40 13.64 -15.96
CA LEU A 343 5.94 13.73 -15.91
C LEU A 343 5.29 13.58 -17.29
N VAL A 344 5.83 12.69 -18.12
CA VAL A 344 5.37 12.41 -19.49
C VAL A 344 5.05 10.92 -19.65
N VAL A 345 3.96 10.62 -20.37
CA VAL A 345 3.62 9.23 -20.74
C VAL A 345 4.57 8.77 -21.85
N VAL A 346 5.35 7.73 -21.57
CA VAL A 346 6.38 7.20 -22.48
C VAL A 346 5.94 5.94 -23.23
N ARG A 347 4.87 5.28 -22.78
CA ARG A 347 4.34 4.07 -23.43
C ARG A 347 2.85 3.85 -23.13
N LEU A 348 2.13 3.21 -24.05
CA LEU A 348 0.70 2.93 -23.96
C LEU A 348 0.38 1.50 -24.42
N TRP A 349 -0.47 0.80 -23.67
CA TRP A 349 -1.12 -0.46 -24.11
C TRP A 349 -2.64 -0.27 -24.18
N LYS A 350 -3.31 -0.94 -25.12
CA LYS A 350 -4.75 -0.84 -25.35
C LYS A 350 -5.43 -2.21 -25.29
N GLY A 351 -6.69 -2.24 -24.84
CA GLY A 351 -7.47 -3.47 -24.78
C GLY A 351 -7.20 -4.33 -23.53
N TYR A 352 -6.86 -3.68 -22.41
CA TYR A 352 -6.55 -4.30 -21.12
C TYR A 352 -7.53 -3.82 -20.04
N ARG A 353 -8.83 -3.97 -20.30
CA ARG A 353 -9.88 -3.61 -19.32
C ARG A 353 -9.74 -4.46 -18.06
N ASP A 354 -9.94 -3.84 -16.90
CA ASP A 354 -9.83 -4.44 -15.56
C ASP A 354 -8.42 -4.98 -15.22
N ALA A 355 -7.39 -4.58 -15.98
CA ALA A 355 -6.04 -5.06 -15.74
C ALA A 355 -5.48 -4.62 -14.38
N SER A 356 -4.46 -5.36 -13.94
CA SER A 356 -3.60 -4.99 -12.83
C SER A 356 -2.14 -5.11 -13.27
N CYS A 357 -1.31 -4.18 -12.80
CA CYS A 357 0.09 -4.11 -13.20
C CYS A 357 0.99 -4.18 -11.97
N LEU A 358 2.06 -4.98 -12.08
CA LEU A 358 3.14 -5.07 -11.08
C LEU A 358 4.49 -5.00 -11.80
N PHE A 359 5.45 -4.30 -11.22
CA PHE A 359 6.82 -4.31 -11.74
C PHE A 359 7.53 -5.59 -11.26
N THR A 360 8.27 -6.22 -12.16
CA THR A 360 9.02 -7.46 -11.90
C THR A 360 10.39 -7.37 -12.54
N GLU A 361 11.32 -8.18 -12.09
CA GLU A 361 12.67 -8.24 -12.63
C GLU A 361 12.94 -9.61 -13.21
N MET A 362 13.26 -9.63 -14.50
CA MET A 362 13.50 -10.86 -15.27
C MET A 362 15.00 -10.99 -15.53
N LEU A 363 15.53 -12.19 -15.33
CA LEU A 363 16.93 -12.49 -15.60
C LEU A 363 17.19 -12.36 -17.11
N VAL A 364 18.15 -11.52 -17.48
CA VAL A 364 18.61 -11.38 -18.85
C VAL A 364 19.48 -12.60 -19.16
N SER A 365 19.08 -13.39 -20.16
CA SER A 365 19.90 -14.51 -20.63
C SER A 365 21.27 -13.96 -21.07
N LYS A 366 22.33 -14.30 -20.34
CA LYS A 366 23.71 -14.12 -20.82
C LYS A 366 24.00 -15.28 -21.77
N ASP A 367 24.51 -14.97 -22.96
CA ASP A 367 24.99 -15.98 -23.90
C ASP A 367 25.93 -16.96 -23.19
N THR A 368 25.66 -18.24 -23.41
CA THR A 368 26.12 -19.43 -22.68
C THR A 368 27.65 -19.66 -22.70
N ALA A 369 28.45 -18.69 -23.13
CA ALA A 369 29.91 -18.79 -23.22
C ALA A 369 30.65 -18.35 -21.95
N ALA A 370 30.02 -17.55 -21.07
CA ALA A 370 30.67 -17.01 -19.86
C ALA A 370 30.19 -17.63 -18.53
N SER A 371 29.17 -18.50 -18.57
CA SER A 371 28.48 -19.04 -17.37
C SER A 371 28.88 -20.49 -17.04
N SER A 372 30.11 -20.89 -17.38
CA SER A 372 30.60 -22.25 -17.13
C SER A 372 31.08 -22.51 -15.69
N SER A 373 30.83 -21.60 -14.75
CA SER A 373 31.02 -21.88 -13.32
C SER A 373 29.67 -22.14 -12.64
N SER A 374 29.52 -23.33 -12.05
CA SER A 374 28.33 -23.79 -11.32
C SER A 374 28.04 -23.01 -10.01
N TYR A 375 28.64 -21.83 -9.82
CA TYR A 375 28.64 -21.06 -8.56
C TYR A 375 28.33 -19.57 -8.76
N TYR A 376 27.88 -19.13 -9.94
CA TYR A 376 27.54 -17.72 -10.15
C TYR A 376 26.15 -17.38 -9.59
N GLU A 377 26.09 -16.55 -8.55
CA GLU A 377 24.84 -15.95 -8.07
C GLU A 377 24.52 -14.68 -8.87
N PRO A 378 23.30 -14.57 -9.44
CA PRO A 378 22.90 -13.38 -10.19
C PRO A 378 22.90 -12.11 -9.33
N VAL A 379 23.52 -11.05 -9.85
CA VAL A 379 23.52 -9.72 -9.24
C VAL A 379 22.47 -8.83 -9.89
N LYS A 380 22.18 -7.66 -9.30
CA LYS A 380 21.17 -6.71 -9.80
C LYS A 380 21.32 -6.36 -11.30
N SER A 381 22.56 -6.25 -11.80
CA SER A 381 22.82 -5.93 -13.21
C SER A 381 22.41 -7.04 -14.19
N ASP A 382 22.17 -8.26 -13.71
CA ASP A 382 21.74 -9.39 -14.54
C ASP A 382 20.24 -9.39 -14.78
N TYR A 383 19.50 -8.51 -14.12
CA TYR A 383 18.06 -8.39 -14.24
C TYR A 383 17.66 -7.18 -15.08
N CYS A 384 16.60 -7.34 -15.85
CA CYS A 384 15.92 -6.23 -16.50
C CYS A 384 14.57 -5.95 -15.85
N LEU A 385 14.28 -4.66 -15.66
CA LEU A 385 12.99 -4.23 -15.17
C LEU A 385 11.91 -4.49 -16.21
N CYS A 386 10.84 -5.13 -15.79
CA CYS A 386 9.69 -5.49 -16.60
C CYS A 386 8.39 -5.06 -15.93
N LEU A 387 7.31 -5.02 -16.72
CA LEU A 387 5.95 -4.82 -16.26
C LEU A 387 5.15 -6.09 -16.51
N ALA A 388 4.69 -6.74 -15.45
CA ALA A 388 3.70 -7.80 -15.51
C ALA A 388 2.30 -7.18 -15.60
N ILE A 389 1.58 -7.46 -16.68
CA ILE A 389 0.23 -7.01 -16.94
C ILE A 389 -0.69 -8.23 -16.83
N HIS A 390 -1.43 -8.32 -15.72
CA HIS A 390 -2.50 -9.29 -15.58
C HIS A 390 -3.78 -8.75 -16.21
N ALA A 391 -4.33 -9.49 -17.18
CA ALA A 391 -5.52 -9.14 -17.93
C ALA A 391 -6.62 -10.19 -17.68
N PRO A 392 -7.44 -10.03 -16.62
CA PRO A 392 -8.39 -11.06 -16.20
C PRO A 392 -9.37 -11.47 -17.30
N ARG A 393 -9.89 -10.52 -18.08
CA ARG A 393 -10.82 -10.78 -19.19
C ARG A 393 -10.23 -11.64 -20.31
N LYS A 394 -8.91 -11.60 -20.46
CA LYS A 394 -8.18 -12.41 -21.44
C LYS A 394 -7.66 -13.72 -20.84
N GLY A 395 -7.72 -13.89 -19.51
CA GLY A 395 -7.15 -15.04 -18.81
C GLY A 395 -5.63 -15.16 -18.97
N ILE A 396 -4.90 -14.04 -19.02
CA ILE A 396 -3.44 -14.05 -19.23
C ILE A 396 -2.70 -13.07 -18.33
N VAL A 397 -1.41 -13.36 -18.11
CA VAL A 397 -0.39 -12.41 -17.63
C VAL A 397 0.65 -12.23 -18.72
N GLU A 398 0.89 -10.99 -19.15
CA GLU A 398 1.95 -10.65 -20.09
C GLU A 398 3.09 -9.92 -19.38
N VAL A 399 4.34 -10.25 -19.70
CA VAL A 399 5.50 -9.51 -19.17
C VAL A 399 6.15 -8.71 -20.29
N TRP A 400 6.30 -7.41 -20.07
CA TRP A 400 6.86 -6.46 -21.02
C TRP A 400 8.14 -5.85 -20.48
N GLN A 401 9.21 -5.83 -21.27
CA GLN A 401 10.47 -5.22 -20.86
C GLN A 401 10.37 -3.69 -20.88
N MET A 402 10.84 -3.04 -19.81
CA MET A 402 10.87 -1.59 -19.70
C MET A 402 12.15 -0.99 -20.32
N ARG A 403 12.13 0.25 -20.81
CA ARG A 403 10.96 1.14 -20.97
C ARG A 403 10.23 0.89 -22.28
N THR A 404 10.96 0.62 -23.36
CA THR A 404 10.45 0.45 -24.73
C THR A 404 10.67 -0.96 -25.30
N GLY A 405 11.04 -1.94 -24.46
CA GLY A 405 11.35 -3.30 -24.90
C GLY A 405 10.14 -4.17 -25.27
N PRO A 406 10.36 -5.35 -25.88
CA PRO A 406 9.29 -6.23 -26.36
C PRO A 406 8.51 -6.91 -25.23
N ARG A 407 7.45 -7.64 -25.60
CA ARG A 407 6.79 -8.61 -24.72
C ARG A 407 7.68 -9.85 -24.62
N LEU A 408 8.10 -10.19 -23.40
CA LEU A 408 9.00 -11.32 -23.15
C LEU A 408 8.25 -12.64 -23.03
N LEU A 409 7.10 -12.65 -22.35
CA LEU A 409 6.33 -13.86 -22.12
C LEU A 409 4.82 -13.60 -21.99
N THR A 410 4.04 -14.67 -22.15
CA THR A 410 2.59 -14.68 -21.89
C THR A 410 2.24 -15.98 -21.17
N VAL A 411 1.73 -15.87 -19.95
CA VAL A 411 1.27 -17.00 -19.13
C VAL A 411 -0.24 -17.04 -19.15
N GLN A 412 -0.82 -18.24 -19.28
CA GLN A 412 -2.25 -18.44 -19.06
C GLN A 412 -2.56 -18.36 -17.57
N CYS A 413 -3.58 -17.61 -17.23
CA CYS A 413 -4.01 -17.35 -15.85
C CYS A 413 -5.44 -17.87 -15.71
N SER A 414 -5.68 -18.79 -14.78
CA SER A 414 -7.02 -19.29 -14.50
C SER A 414 -7.93 -18.16 -14.01
N LYS A 415 -9.23 -18.31 -14.23
CA LYS A 415 -10.24 -17.44 -13.61
C LYS A 415 -10.09 -17.46 -12.08
N GLY A 416 -10.52 -16.38 -11.42
CA GLY A 416 -10.37 -16.26 -9.97
C GLY A 416 -8.96 -15.92 -9.49
N SER A 417 -7.99 -15.75 -10.39
CA SER A 417 -6.60 -15.44 -10.03
C SER A 417 -6.35 -13.96 -9.82
N LYS A 418 -5.43 -13.65 -8.91
CA LYS A 418 -4.96 -12.30 -8.58
C LYS A 418 -3.44 -12.29 -8.54
N ILE A 419 -2.84 -11.26 -9.13
CA ILE A 419 -1.39 -11.04 -9.00
C ILE A 419 -1.10 -10.21 -7.75
N LEU A 420 -0.04 -10.58 -7.03
CA LEU A 420 0.40 -9.98 -5.77
C LEU A 420 1.92 -9.77 -5.81
N GLN A 421 2.41 -8.87 -4.97
CA GLN A 421 3.84 -8.60 -4.81
C GLN A 421 4.12 -8.41 -3.31
N PRO A 422 5.24 -8.95 -2.79
CA PRO A 422 5.61 -8.72 -1.41
C PRO A 422 5.79 -7.22 -1.12
N THR A 423 5.45 -6.81 0.09
CA THR A 423 5.70 -5.45 0.56
C THR A 423 7.19 -5.11 0.55
N TYR A 424 7.50 -3.81 0.55
CA TYR A 424 8.87 -3.34 0.70
C TYR A 424 9.40 -3.64 2.11
N ARG A 425 10.62 -4.17 2.21
CA ARG A 425 11.35 -4.37 3.48
C ARG A 425 12.25 -3.19 3.78
N PHE A 426 11.97 -2.53 4.90
CA PHE A 426 12.82 -1.47 5.46
C PHE A 426 14.15 -2.05 5.94
N GLY A 427 15.20 -1.23 5.97
CA GLY A 427 16.46 -1.60 6.60
C GLY A 427 17.32 -2.64 5.87
N SER A 428 16.86 -3.21 4.74
CA SER A 428 17.60 -4.24 3.95
C SER A 428 19.09 -3.90 3.79
N SER A 429 19.92 -4.59 4.58
CA SER A 429 21.34 -4.31 4.77
C SER A 429 22.13 -4.54 3.47
N MET A 430 23.24 -3.82 3.31
CA MET A 430 24.13 -3.96 2.16
C MET A 430 24.79 -5.36 2.05
N GLY A 431 24.67 -6.21 3.07
CA GLY A 431 25.21 -7.57 3.08
C GLY A 431 24.18 -8.67 2.74
N SER A 432 22.91 -8.34 2.55
CA SER A 432 21.89 -9.31 2.14
C SER A 432 21.96 -9.58 0.62
N PRO A 433 21.71 -10.84 0.18
CA PRO A 433 21.69 -11.16 -1.24
C PRO A 433 20.61 -10.34 -1.96
N TYR A 434 20.88 -9.97 -3.21
CA TYR A 434 19.93 -9.20 -4.00
C TYR A 434 18.66 -10.02 -4.27
N VAL A 435 17.52 -9.57 -3.73
CA VAL A 435 16.22 -10.16 -4.02
C VAL A 435 15.55 -9.35 -5.14
N PRO A 436 15.41 -9.92 -6.35
CA PRO A 436 14.75 -9.22 -7.44
C PRO A 436 13.24 -9.11 -7.20
N LEU A 437 12.59 -8.21 -7.94
CA LEU A 437 11.15 -8.03 -7.87
C LEU A 437 10.36 -9.23 -8.41
N GLU A 438 9.58 -9.84 -7.54
CA GLU A 438 8.74 -10.99 -7.87
C GLU A 438 7.27 -10.63 -8.01
N VAL A 439 6.56 -11.48 -8.77
CA VAL A 439 5.10 -11.44 -8.91
C VAL A 439 4.56 -12.82 -8.57
N PHE A 440 3.64 -12.84 -7.62
CA PHE A 440 2.95 -14.03 -7.16
C PHE A 440 1.57 -14.09 -7.81
N LEU A 441 1.09 -15.29 -8.10
CA LEU A 441 -0.24 -15.58 -8.58
C LEU A 441 -0.96 -16.39 -7.50
N LEU A 442 -2.02 -15.80 -6.96
CA LEU A 442 -2.93 -16.47 -6.03
C LEU A 442 -4.24 -16.78 -6.75
N ASN A 443 -4.60 -18.05 -6.83
CA ASN A 443 -5.93 -18.45 -7.30
C ASN A 443 -6.89 -18.58 -6.11
N GLY A 444 -7.96 -17.79 -6.11
CA GLY A 444 -8.94 -17.81 -5.02
C GLY A 444 -9.69 -19.13 -4.92
N ASP A 445 -10.01 -19.76 -6.05
CA ASP A 445 -10.88 -20.94 -6.11
C ASP A 445 -10.16 -22.21 -5.66
N SER A 446 -8.91 -22.40 -6.09
CA SER A 446 -8.08 -23.52 -5.68
C SER A 446 -7.26 -23.25 -4.40
N GLY A 447 -7.09 -21.99 -4.01
CA GLY A 447 -6.18 -21.58 -2.94
C GLY A 447 -4.69 -21.69 -3.32
N GLN A 448 -4.38 -22.06 -4.56
CA GLN A 448 -3.01 -22.27 -5.02
C GLN A 448 -2.24 -20.96 -5.12
N LEU A 449 -1.03 -20.94 -4.56
CA LEU A 449 -0.07 -19.86 -4.65
C LEU A 449 1.13 -20.29 -5.49
N SER A 450 1.49 -19.46 -6.46
CA SER A 450 2.67 -19.68 -7.31
C SER A 450 3.43 -18.38 -7.53
N VAL A 451 4.70 -18.47 -7.88
CA VAL A 451 5.55 -17.33 -8.26
C VAL A 451 5.87 -17.41 -9.74
N LEU A 452 5.90 -16.26 -10.41
CA LEU A 452 6.30 -16.15 -11.81
C LEU A 452 7.80 -16.42 -11.94
N ASN A 453 8.18 -17.34 -12.83
CA ASN A 453 9.58 -17.69 -13.04
C ASN A 453 10.36 -16.50 -13.61
N ARG A 454 11.51 -16.21 -12.98
CA ARG A 454 12.37 -15.08 -13.32
C ARG A 454 13.21 -15.33 -14.57
N SER A 455 13.42 -16.60 -14.93
CA SER A 455 14.14 -17.02 -16.15
C SER A 455 13.15 -17.42 -17.24
N LEU A 456 13.54 -17.20 -18.50
CA LEU A 456 12.73 -17.50 -19.68
C LEU A 456 12.99 -18.91 -20.26
N ASN A 457 13.80 -19.72 -19.59
CA ASN A 457 14.33 -20.99 -20.10
C ASN A 457 13.32 -22.14 -20.01
#